data_AF-A0A435XHZ0-F1
#
_entry.id   AF-A0A435XHZ0-F1
#
_cell.length_a   1.000
_cell.length_b   1.000
_cell.length_c   1.000
_cell.angle_alpha   90.00
_cell.angle_beta   90.00
_cell.angle_gamma   90.00
#
_symmetry.space_group_name_H-M   'P 1'
#
loop_
_entity.id
_entity.type
_entity.pdbx_description
1 polymer ?
#
loop_
_entity_poly.entity_id
_entity_poly.type
_entity_poly.pdbx_seq_one_letter_code
_entity_poly.pdbx_strand_id
1 'polypeptide(L)'
;MRVDLFDFDLPEERIALRPADPRDSAKMLVVKSGEGLDDRRVGDLPSLLRAGDVLVFNDTKVIPAQLKGIRRRGEAAAQVEATLHMRMAPDRWLAFMRPGKRIAAGDRIHFGHDGNSCFLGQLDATVIEKGEGGEALLGFDLSGPFLDEALHAVGHI
;
A
#
# COMPACT_ATOMS: atom_id res chain seq x y z
N MET A 1 27.13 5.98 -3.31
CA MET A 1 27.30 4.53 -3.06
C MET A 1 28.05 3.94 -4.23
N ARG A 2 29.12 3.17 -4.01
CA ARG A 2 29.87 2.48 -5.09
C ARG A 2 29.14 1.19 -5.43
N VAL A 3 28.43 1.19 -6.56
CA VAL A 3 27.54 0.09 -6.99
C VAL A 3 28.31 -1.15 -7.42
N ASP A 4 29.54 -0.97 -7.90
CA ASP A 4 30.50 -2.01 -8.29
C ASP A 4 30.87 -2.96 -7.14
N LEU A 5 30.76 -2.52 -5.88
CA LEU A 5 31.03 -3.37 -4.71
C LEU A 5 29.99 -4.49 -4.52
N PHE A 6 28.89 -4.47 -5.26
CA PHE A 6 27.80 -5.44 -5.19
C PHE A 6 27.66 -6.26 -6.48
N ASP A 7 28.60 -6.10 -7.42
CA ASP A 7 28.57 -6.81 -8.69
C ASP A 7 29.06 -8.26 -8.54
N PHE A 8 28.44 -9.19 -9.27
CA PHE A 8 28.82 -10.60 -9.30
C PHE A 8 28.42 -11.26 -10.61
N ASP A 9 29.15 -12.31 -11.00
CA ASP A 9 28.81 -13.09 -12.20
C ASP A 9 27.53 -13.91 -11.96
N LEU A 10 26.45 -13.55 -12.66
CA LEU A 10 25.17 -14.24 -12.64
C LEU A 10 24.83 -14.71 -14.06
N PRO A 11 25.13 -15.98 -14.39
CA PRO A 11 24.72 -16.56 -15.66
C PRO A 11 23.19 -16.53 -15.83
N GLU A 12 22.70 -16.14 -17.01
CA GLU A 12 21.27 -15.98 -17.28
C GLU A 12 20.47 -17.26 -17.03
N GLU A 13 21.07 -18.43 -17.31
CA GLU A 13 20.44 -19.74 -17.09
C GLU A 13 20.19 -20.06 -15.61
N ARG A 14 20.80 -19.31 -14.68
CA ARG A 14 20.56 -19.43 -13.24
C ARG A 14 19.42 -18.53 -12.75
N ILE A 15 18.82 -17.71 -13.62
CA ILE A 15 17.66 -16.89 -13.30
C ILE A 15 16.40 -17.72 -13.52
N ALA A 16 15.69 -18.03 -12.43
CA ALA A 16 14.48 -18.83 -12.49
C ALA A 16 13.36 -18.08 -13.23
N LEU A 17 12.89 -18.64 -14.35
CA LEU A 17 11.75 -18.11 -15.12
C LEU A 17 10.39 -18.57 -14.59
N ARG A 18 10.38 -19.64 -13.77
CA ARG A 18 9.18 -20.22 -13.15
C ARG A 18 9.52 -20.65 -11.73
N PRO A 19 8.56 -20.58 -10.78
CA PRO A 19 8.78 -21.09 -9.44
C PRO A 19 8.98 -22.61 -9.45
N ALA A 20 9.66 -23.12 -8.42
CA ALA A 20 9.69 -24.56 -8.16
C ALA A 20 8.28 -25.07 -7.82
N ASP A 21 7.99 -26.31 -8.20
CA ASP A 21 6.73 -26.99 -7.89
C ASP A 21 7.02 -28.41 -7.36
N PRO A 22 6.66 -28.73 -6.11
CA PRO A 22 5.98 -27.88 -5.11
C PRO A 22 6.86 -26.71 -4.63
N ARG A 23 6.24 -25.62 -4.15
CA ARG A 23 6.96 -24.38 -3.79
C ARG A 23 8.06 -24.56 -2.73
N ASP A 24 7.81 -25.43 -1.76
CA ASP A 24 8.73 -25.75 -0.66
C ASP A 24 9.95 -26.58 -1.10
N SER A 25 9.95 -27.10 -2.33
CA SER A 25 11.09 -27.82 -2.91
C SER A 25 12.23 -26.91 -3.35
N ALA A 26 12.01 -25.58 -3.41
CA ALA A 26 13.02 -24.59 -3.76
C ALA A 26 14.23 -24.66 -2.82
N LYS A 27 15.43 -24.38 -3.37
CA LYS A 27 16.65 -24.31 -2.57
C LYS A 27 16.63 -23.09 -1.64
N MET A 28 17.17 -23.25 -0.45
CA MET A 28 17.35 -22.23 0.57
C MET A 28 18.80 -22.28 1.04
N LEU A 29 19.54 -21.18 0.86
CA LEU A 29 20.91 -21.07 1.36
C LEU A 29 20.88 -20.53 2.80
N VAL A 30 21.37 -21.32 3.74
CA VAL A 30 21.52 -20.90 5.15
C VAL A 30 22.90 -20.28 5.31
N VAL A 31 22.92 -19.00 5.67
CA VAL A 31 24.16 -18.24 5.90
C VAL A 31 24.24 -17.90 7.39
N LYS A 32 25.25 -18.44 8.06
CA LYS A 32 25.52 -18.14 9.47
C LYS A 32 26.84 -17.37 9.58
N SER A 33 26.83 -16.26 10.33
CA SER A 33 28.03 -15.46 10.50
C SER A 33 29.14 -16.27 11.17
N GLY A 34 30.29 -16.38 10.52
CA GLY A 34 31.42 -17.18 11.00
C GLY A 34 31.26 -18.70 10.87
N GLU A 35 30.11 -19.19 10.39
CA GLU A 35 29.77 -20.61 10.32
C GLU A 35 29.31 -21.01 8.90
N GLY A 36 30.17 -20.76 7.90
CA GLY A 36 30.03 -21.30 6.55
C GLY A 36 28.69 -21.07 5.83
N LEU A 37 28.48 -21.83 4.77
CA LEU A 37 27.27 -21.85 3.96
C LEU A 37 26.68 -23.26 3.98
N ASP A 38 25.36 -23.39 4.12
CA ASP A 38 24.66 -24.69 4.12
C ASP A 38 23.47 -24.67 3.16
N ASP A 39 23.41 -25.67 2.27
CA ASP A 39 22.35 -25.82 1.28
C ASP A 39 21.18 -26.63 1.86
N ARG A 40 19.99 -26.02 1.91
CA ARG A 40 18.74 -26.63 2.38
C ARG A 40 17.62 -26.46 1.36
N ARG A 41 16.44 -26.96 1.68
CA ARG A 41 15.19 -26.63 0.97
C ARG A 41 14.31 -25.73 1.85
N VAL A 42 13.41 -24.98 1.22
CA VAL A 42 12.46 -24.13 1.94
C VAL A 42 11.59 -24.97 2.90
N GLY A 43 11.24 -26.20 2.52
CA GLY A 43 10.54 -27.14 3.40
C GLY A 43 11.29 -27.53 4.68
N ASP A 44 12.61 -27.33 4.74
CA ASP A 44 13.42 -27.58 5.93
C ASP A 44 13.37 -26.42 6.94
N LEU A 45 12.83 -25.25 6.55
CA LEU A 45 12.80 -24.05 7.39
C LEU A 45 12.28 -24.29 8.82
N PRO A 46 11.20 -25.06 9.05
CA PRO A 46 10.72 -25.31 10.42
C PRO A 46 11.78 -25.93 11.34
N SER A 47 12.73 -26.71 10.81
CA SER A 47 13.80 -27.33 11.60
C SER A 47 14.88 -26.35 12.06
N LEU A 48 14.94 -25.16 11.44
CA LEU A 48 15.91 -24.10 11.78
C LEU A 48 15.37 -23.14 12.83
N LEU A 49 14.07 -23.16 13.09
CA LEU A 49 13.40 -22.28 14.04
C LEU A 49 13.37 -22.89 15.44
N ARG A 50 13.29 -22.02 16.43
CA ARG A 50 13.16 -22.38 17.85
C ARG A 50 11.81 -21.93 18.37
N ALA A 51 11.36 -22.58 19.44
CA ALA A 51 10.18 -22.15 20.17
C ALA A 51 10.38 -20.69 20.64
N GLY A 52 9.44 -19.82 20.28
CA GLY A 52 9.50 -18.38 20.59
C GLY A 52 9.92 -17.50 19.42
N ASP A 53 10.41 -18.07 18.31
CA ASP A 53 10.70 -17.30 17.09
C ASP A 53 9.41 -16.74 16.46
N VAL A 54 9.51 -15.55 15.86
CA VAL A 54 8.40 -14.88 15.17
C VAL A 54 8.69 -14.79 13.68
N LEU A 55 7.80 -15.36 12.87
CA LEU A 55 7.81 -15.18 11.42
C LEU A 55 6.93 -14.00 11.05
N VAL A 56 7.54 -12.96 10.48
CA VAL A 56 6.83 -11.79 9.96
C VAL A 56 6.64 -11.97 8.46
N PHE A 57 5.39 -12.18 8.05
CA PHE A 57 5.03 -12.27 6.64
C PHE A 57 4.55 -10.90 6.15
N ASN A 58 4.94 -10.53 4.94
CA ASN A 58 4.37 -9.39 4.25
C ASN A 58 3.19 -9.85 3.41
N ASP A 59 1.97 -9.61 3.90
CA ASP A 59 0.74 -9.78 3.12
C ASP A 59 0.45 -8.46 2.40
N THR A 60 0.79 -8.38 1.11
CA THR A 60 0.55 -7.19 0.29
C THR A 60 -0.94 -7.10 -0.08
N LYS A 61 -1.72 -6.34 0.68
CA LYS A 61 -3.08 -5.96 0.28
C LYS A 61 -3.02 -4.70 -0.57
N VAL A 62 -3.48 -4.80 -1.83
CA VAL A 62 -3.69 -3.62 -2.68
C VAL A 62 -4.95 -2.93 -2.19
N ILE A 63 -4.79 -1.82 -1.47
CA ILE A 63 -5.91 -0.92 -1.16
C ILE A 63 -6.18 -0.09 -2.42
N PRO A 64 -7.42 -0.06 -2.96
CA PRO A 64 -7.78 0.78 -4.09
C PRO A 64 -7.46 2.23 -3.77
N ALA A 65 -6.42 2.74 -4.42
CA ALA A 65 -5.80 3.99 -4.01
C ALA A 65 -6.41 5.20 -4.72
N GLN A 66 -7.23 5.00 -5.76
CA GLN A 66 -7.83 6.08 -6.52
C GLN A 66 -9.29 6.30 -6.11
N LEU A 67 -9.58 7.49 -5.58
CA LEU A 67 -10.90 7.94 -5.20
C LEU A 67 -11.35 9.07 -6.11
N LYS A 68 -12.61 9.03 -6.54
CA LYS A 68 -13.27 10.14 -7.23
C LYS A 68 -14.29 10.76 -6.29
N GLY A 69 -14.33 12.09 -6.25
CA GLY A 69 -15.20 12.80 -5.33
C GLY A 69 -15.53 14.21 -5.76
N ILE A 70 -16.39 14.84 -4.96
CA ILE A 70 -16.85 16.21 -5.16
C ILE A 70 -16.44 17.02 -3.93
N ARG A 71 -15.64 18.05 -4.17
CA ARG A 71 -15.29 19.06 -3.18
C ARG A 71 -16.37 20.14 -3.18
N ARG A 72 -16.96 20.43 -2.00
CA ARG A 72 -17.98 21.46 -1.82
C ARG A 72 -17.45 22.64 -1.00
N ARG A 73 -17.68 23.86 -1.45
CA ARG A 73 -17.36 25.11 -0.74
C ARG A 73 -18.50 26.11 -0.92
N GLY A 74 -19.38 26.20 0.08
CA GLY A 74 -20.67 26.87 -0.11
C GLY A 74 -21.45 26.23 -1.27
N GLU A 75 -21.98 27.05 -2.18
CA GLU A 75 -22.68 26.61 -3.39
C GLU A 75 -21.75 26.05 -4.48
N ALA A 76 -20.43 26.24 -4.37
CA ALA A 76 -19.48 25.80 -5.38
C ALA A 76 -19.11 24.31 -5.22
N ALA A 77 -19.36 23.51 -6.25
CA ALA A 77 -18.95 22.11 -6.34
C ALA A 77 -17.88 21.91 -7.42
N ALA A 78 -16.86 21.09 -7.14
CA ALA A 78 -15.85 20.71 -8.12
C ALA A 78 -15.49 19.23 -8.00
N GLN A 79 -15.43 18.55 -9.14
CA GLN A 79 -14.89 17.19 -9.23
C GLN A 79 -13.39 17.19 -8.93
N VAL A 80 -12.98 16.22 -8.12
CA VAL A 80 -11.59 15.97 -7.73
C VAL A 80 -11.34 14.47 -7.68
N GLU A 81 -10.09 14.09 -7.94
CA GLU A 81 -9.57 12.74 -7.78
C GLU A 81 -8.45 12.77 -6.74
N ALA A 82 -8.38 11.73 -5.91
CA ALA A 82 -7.35 11.54 -4.90
C ALA A 82 -6.66 10.19 -5.13
N THR A 83 -5.33 10.20 -5.29
CA THR A 83 -4.52 8.98 -5.31
C THR A 83 -3.79 8.84 -3.98
N LEU A 84 -4.29 7.97 -3.10
CA LEU A 84 -3.69 7.65 -1.81
C LEU A 84 -2.33 6.96 -2.02
N HIS A 85 -1.31 7.34 -1.26
CA HIS A 85 0.01 6.68 -1.41
C HIS A 85 0.71 6.37 -0.09
N MET A 86 0.35 7.05 1.01
CA MET A 86 0.94 6.78 2.32
C MET A 86 -0.08 6.97 3.44
N ARG A 87 -0.29 5.94 4.26
CA ARG A 87 -1.12 5.99 5.45
C ARG A 87 -0.30 6.59 6.60
N MET A 88 -0.76 7.74 7.11
CA MET A 88 -0.09 8.47 8.20
C MET A 88 -0.68 8.13 9.58
N ALA A 89 -1.94 7.73 9.62
CA ALA A 89 -2.67 7.33 10.84
C ALA A 89 -3.85 6.40 10.48
N PRO A 90 -4.56 5.82 11.47
CA PRO A 90 -5.74 4.99 11.20
C PRO A 90 -6.83 5.66 10.35
N ASP A 91 -6.92 7.00 10.41
CA ASP A 91 -7.89 7.86 9.70
C ASP A 91 -7.24 8.79 8.67
N ARG A 92 -5.90 8.75 8.49
CA ARG A 92 -5.17 9.76 7.70
C ARG A 92 -4.32 9.18 6.60
N TRP A 93 -4.39 9.81 5.44
CA TRP A 93 -3.60 9.46 4.26
C TRP A 93 -3.03 10.69 3.57
N LEU A 94 -1.80 10.58 3.10
CA LEU A 94 -1.27 11.45 2.05
C LEU A 94 -1.81 10.98 0.70
N ALA A 95 -2.25 11.96 -0.10
CA ALA A 95 -2.86 11.74 -1.40
C ALA A 95 -2.40 12.77 -2.42
N PHE A 96 -2.21 12.34 -3.66
CA PHE A 96 -2.05 13.25 -4.79
C PHE A 96 -3.42 13.67 -5.32
N MET A 97 -3.69 14.97 -5.33
CA MET A 97 -4.98 15.53 -5.66
C MET A 97 -4.99 16.06 -7.09
N ARG A 98 -6.04 15.73 -7.85
CA ARG A 98 -6.25 16.22 -9.22
C ARG A 98 -7.66 16.81 -9.38
N PRO A 99 -7.81 18.08 -9.77
CA PRO A 99 -6.78 19.12 -9.87
C PRO A 99 -6.39 19.69 -8.49
N GLY A 100 -5.14 19.51 -8.05
CA GLY A 100 -4.65 19.96 -6.74
C GLY A 100 -4.69 21.49 -6.51
N LYS A 101 -4.78 22.30 -7.56
CA LYS A 101 -5.01 23.76 -7.42
C LYS A 101 -6.39 24.10 -6.86
N ARG A 102 -7.37 23.21 -7.01
CA ARG A 102 -8.75 23.44 -6.59
C ARG A 102 -9.04 23.04 -5.14
N ILE A 103 -8.05 22.55 -4.40
CA ILE A 103 -8.18 22.21 -2.99
C ILE A 103 -7.45 23.21 -2.09
N ALA A 104 -8.00 23.44 -0.90
CA ALA A 104 -7.39 24.16 0.20
C ALA A 104 -7.59 23.39 1.52
N ALA A 105 -6.74 23.66 2.51
CA ALA A 105 -6.96 23.15 3.87
C ALA A 105 -8.35 23.56 4.39
N GLY A 106 -9.02 22.64 5.06
CA GLY A 106 -10.39 22.76 5.51
C GLY A 106 -11.46 22.40 4.48
N ASP A 107 -11.12 22.16 3.20
CA ASP A 107 -12.11 21.71 2.22
C ASP A 107 -12.66 20.32 2.58
N ARG A 108 -13.98 20.16 2.41
CA ARG A 108 -14.67 18.88 2.55
C ARG A 108 -14.84 18.21 1.20
N ILE A 109 -14.47 16.93 1.11
CA ILE A 109 -14.55 16.12 -0.09
C ILE A 109 -15.41 14.90 0.19
N HIS A 110 -16.42 14.69 -0.66
CA HIS A 110 -17.29 13.52 -0.63
C HIS A 110 -16.84 12.57 -1.74
N PHE A 111 -16.32 11.40 -1.38
CA PHE A 111 -15.92 10.34 -2.32
C PHE A 111 -17.04 9.29 -2.42
N GLY A 112 -17.32 8.79 -3.61
CA GLY A 112 -18.44 7.86 -3.83
C GLY A 112 -19.08 8.00 -5.20
N HIS A 113 -19.89 7.01 -5.59
CA HIS A 113 -20.71 7.06 -6.81
C HIS A 113 -22.15 7.43 -6.46
N ASP A 114 -22.73 8.37 -7.21
CA ASP A 114 -24.18 8.59 -7.24
C ASP A 114 -24.84 7.34 -7.86
N GLY A 115 -25.22 6.36 -7.03
CA GLY A 115 -25.91 5.16 -7.54
C GLY A 115 -26.13 3.98 -6.59
N ASN A 116 -25.40 3.86 -5.47
CA ASN A 116 -25.57 2.70 -4.59
C ASN A 116 -26.21 3.06 -3.25
N SER A 117 -27.35 2.41 -2.97
CA SER A 117 -28.19 2.48 -1.76
C SER A 117 -27.52 1.97 -0.47
N CYS A 118 -26.20 1.78 -0.46
CA CYS A 118 -25.46 1.33 0.70
C CYS A 118 -24.81 2.53 1.39
N PHE A 119 -25.04 2.68 2.70
CA PHE A 119 -24.34 3.66 3.55
C PHE A 119 -22.79 3.53 3.53
N LEU A 120 -22.25 2.43 2.97
CA LEU A 120 -20.82 2.20 2.73
C LEU A 120 -20.31 2.75 1.37
N GLY A 121 -21.20 3.28 0.52
CA GLY A 121 -20.86 3.81 -0.81
C GLY A 121 -20.45 5.29 -0.82
N GLN A 122 -20.37 5.92 0.35
CA GLN A 122 -19.96 7.30 0.54
C GLN A 122 -18.85 7.34 1.59
N LEU A 123 -17.75 7.99 1.24
CA LEU A 123 -16.58 8.17 2.10
C LEU A 123 -16.22 9.64 2.10
N ASP A 124 -16.28 10.27 3.26
CA ASP A 124 -15.94 11.67 3.38
C ASP A 124 -14.56 11.88 3.96
N ALA A 125 -13.88 12.93 3.48
CA ALA A 125 -12.64 13.40 4.06
C ALA A 125 -12.56 14.92 4.10
N THR A 126 -11.80 15.41 5.08
CA THR A 126 -11.39 16.81 5.19
C THR A 126 -9.93 16.95 4.78
N VAL A 127 -9.61 17.96 3.98
CA VAL A 127 -8.21 18.32 3.70
C VAL A 127 -7.61 18.94 4.95
N ILE A 128 -6.77 18.21 5.66
CA ILE A 128 -6.08 18.70 6.87
C ILE A 128 -4.99 19.69 6.47
N GLU A 129 -4.17 19.30 5.49
CA GLU A 129 -3.03 20.09 5.04
C GLU A 129 -2.86 19.95 3.53
N LYS A 130 -2.40 21.03 2.89
CA LYS A 130 -2.02 21.02 1.48
C LYS A 130 -0.51 21.09 1.38
N GLY A 131 0.07 20.05 0.79
CA GLY A 131 1.51 19.98 0.49
C GLY A 131 1.85 20.60 -0.87
N GLU A 132 3.11 20.45 -1.25
CA GLU A 132 3.61 20.85 -2.56
C GLU A 132 3.19 19.86 -3.65
N GLY A 133 3.30 20.25 -4.93
CA GLY A 133 3.06 19.33 -6.06
C GLY A 133 1.62 18.81 -6.21
N GLY A 134 0.65 19.35 -5.46
CA GLY A 134 -0.73 18.86 -5.45
C GLY A 134 -0.96 17.72 -4.46
N GLU A 135 -0.01 17.44 -3.57
CA GLU A 135 -0.20 16.54 -2.44
C GLU A 135 -1.08 17.18 -1.35
N ALA A 136 -1.83 16.36 -0.63
CA ALA A 136 -2.59 16.78 0.53
C ALA A 136 -2.69 15.66 1.57
N LEU A 137 -2.75 16.06 2.84
CA LEU A 137 -3.12 15.19 3.94
C LEU A 137 -4.65 15.19 4.07
N LEU A 138 -5.26 14.03 3.83
CA LEU A 138 -6.68 13.81 4.01
C LEU A 138 -6.95 13.15 5.37
N GLY A 139 -7.90 13.72 6.12
CA GLY A 139 -8.48 13.09 7.32
C GLY A 139 -9.86 12.56 6.99
N PHE A 140 -10.02 11.24 7.00
CA PHE A 140 -11.29 10.57 6.76
C PHE A 140 -12.14 10.51 8.03
N ASP A 141 -13.45 10.46 7.86
CA ASP A 141 -14.40 10.30 8.98
C ASP A 141 -14.42 8.87 9.55
N LEU A 142 -13.94 7.90 8.77
CA LEU A 142 -13.75 6.51 9.18
C LEU A 142 -12.29 6.26 9.55
N SER A 143 -12.06 5.25 10.39
CA SER A 143 -10.71 4.87 10.81
C SER A 143 -10.51 3.35 10.82
N GLY A 144 -9.25 2.95 10.68
CA GLY A 144 -8.84 1.55 10.79
C GLY A 144 -9.61 0.64 9.83
N PRO A 145 -10.11 -0.53 10.30
CA PRO A 145 -10.77 -1.50 9.43
C PRO A 145 -11.99 -0.95 8.68
N PHE A 146 -12.76 -0.05 9.29
CA PHE A 146 -13.94 0.54 8.64
C PHE A 146 -13.55 1.46 7.48
N LEU A 147 -12.42 2.17 7.61
CA LEU A 147 -11.88 2.95 6.50
C LEU A 147 -11.37 2.04 5.39
N ASP A 148 -10.70 0.94 5.73
CA ASP A 148 -10.21 -0.01 4.73
C ASP A 148 -11.37 -0.61 3.91
N GLU A 149 -12.46 -1.02 4.56
CA GLU A 149 -13.67 -1.50 3.89
C GLU A 149 -14.32 -0.44 2.98
N ALA A 150 -14.41 0.81 3.45
CA ALA A 150 -14.96 1.90 2.64
C ALA A 150 -14.07 2.24 1.43
N LEU A 151 -12.74 2.22 1.60
CA LEU A 151 -11.79 2.40 0.50
C LEU A 151 -11.91 1.28 -0.53
N HIS A 152 -12.16 0.04 -0.10
CA HIS A 152 -12.44 -1.07 -1.01
C HIS A 152 -13.76 -0.89 -1.79
N ALA A 153 -14.78 -0.30 -1.16
CA ALA A 153 -16.08 -0.08 -1.78
C ALA A 153 -16.10 1.11 -2.76
N VAL A 154 -15.35 2.18 -2.46
CA VAL A 154 -15.38 3.45 -3.20
C VAL A 154 -14.21 3.60 -4.17
N GLY A 155 -13.07 3.02 -3.83
CA GLY A 155 -11.86 3.14 -4.63
C GLY A 155 -11.87 2.26 -5.87
N HIS A 156 -11.16 2.72 -6.89
CA HIS A 156 -10.98 2.02 -8.15
C HIS A 156 -9.49 1.68 -8.32
N ILE A 157 -9.21 0.64 -9.11
CA ILE A 157 -7.85 0.22 -9.48
C ILE A 157 -7.42 0.96 -10.75
#